data_AF-A0A7W7S3G0-F1
#
_entry.id   AF-A0A7W7S3G0-F1
#
_cell.length_a   1.000
_cell.length_b   1.000
_cell.length_c   1.000
_cell.angle_alpha   90.00
_cell.angle_beta   90.00
_cell.angle_gamma   90.00
#
_symmetry.space_group_name_H-M   'P 1'
#
loop_
_entity.id
_entity.type
_entity.pdbx_description
1 polymer ?
#
loop_
_entity_poly.entity_id
_entity_poly.type
_entity_poly.pdbx_seq_one_letter_code
_entity_poly.pdbx_strand_id
1 'polypeptide(L)' 'MPALPSWLTEPLWDQFAALLPYRSEFDPSHPLGCHRRRVSDRTVFDKLQAILYGSPQMTWLKPRSR' A
#
# COMPACT_ATOMS: atom_id res chain seq x y z
N MET A 1 18.39 2.58 -8.40
CA MET A 1 17.11 2.07 -8.95
C MET A 1 16.27 3.27 -9.36
N PRO A 2 15.71 3.32 -10.58
CA PRO A 2 14.89 4.46 -10.99
C PRO A 2 13.55 4.41 -10.25
N ALA A 3 13.23 5.50 -9.54
CA ALA A 3 11.90 5.70 -8.99
C ALA A 3 10.91 5.99 -10.13
N LEU A 4 9.69 5.47 -10.05
CA LEU A 4 8.61 5.89 -10.95
C LEU A 4 8.41 7.41 -10.79
N PRO A 5 8.31 8.16 -11.90
CA PRO A 5 8.05 9.58 -11.82
C PRO A 5 6.63 9.82 -11.28
N SER A 6 6.47 10.83 -10.43
CA SER A 6 5.22 11.09 -9.69
C SER A 6 4.00 11.32 -10.59
N TRP A 7 4.21 11.88 -11.79
CA TRP A 7 3.14 12.10 -12.77
C TRP A 7 2.53 10.80 -13.30
N LEU A 8 3.26 9.68 -13.21
CA LEU A 8 2.82 8.38 -13.69
C LEU A 8 2.10 7.56 -12.59
N THR A 9 2.26 7.93 -11.32
CA THR A 9 1.70 7.17 -10.18
C THR A 9 0.18 7.22 -10.14
N GLU A 10 -0.44 8.40 -10.35
CA GLU A 10 -1.91 8.53 -10.39
C GLU A 10 -2.57 7.76 -11.55
N PRO A 11 -2.15 7.92 -12.83
CA PRO A 11 -2.79 7.17 -13.92
C PRO A 11 -2.55 5.66 -13.83
N LEU A 12 -1.46 5.20 -13.21
CA LEU A 12 -1.26 3.78 -12.90
C LEU A 12 -2.19 3.31 -11.78
N TRP A 13 -2.39 4.14 -10.75
CA TRP A 13 -3.32 3.85 -9.68
C TRP A 13 -4.75 3.70 -10.21
N ASP A 14 -5.21 4.58 -11.09
CA ASP A 14 -6.57 4.51 -11.66
C ASP A 14 -6.80 3.20 -12.43
N GLN A 15 -5.83 2.79 -13.24
CA GLN A 15 -5.87 1.51 -13.96
C GLN A 15 -5.85 0.33 -13.00
N PHE A 16 -5.03 0.38 -11.95
CA PHE A 16 -4.94 -0.68 -10.95
C PHE A 16 -6.23 -0.80 -10.13
N ALA A 17 -6.77 0.33 -9.66
CA ALA A 17 -7.99 0.40 -8.87
C ALA A 17 -9.20 -0.14 -9.63
N ALA A 18 -9.28 0.10 -10.94
CA ALA A 18 -10.33 -0.44 -11.80
C ALA A 18 -10.33 -1.98 -11.87
N LEU A 19 -9.21 -2.63 -11.59
CA LEU A 19 -9.07 -4.09 -11.59
C LEU A 19 -9.31 -4.72 -10.21
N LEU A 20 -9.46 -3.92 -9.16
CA LEU A 20 -9.66 -4.44 -7.82
C LEU A 20 -11.10 -4.91 -7.62
N PRO A 21 -11.31 -6.12 -7.08
CA PRO A 21 -12.65 -6.54 -6.68
C PRO A 21 -13.12 -5.69 -5.49
N TYR A 22 -14.44 -5.64 -5.29
CA TYR A 22 -14.99 -5.11 -4.06
C TYR A 22 -14.44 -5.88 -2.86
N ARG A 23 -13.98 -5.16 -1.83
CA ARG A 23 -13.46 -5.73 -0.59
C ARG A 23 -14.05 -4.96 0.58
N SER A 24 -14.62 -5.67 1.53
CA SER A 24 -15.14 -5.08 2.75
C SER A 24 -14.02 -4.44 3.59
N GLU A 25 -14.37 -3.39 4.32
CA GLU A 25 -13.44 -2.69 5.22
C GLU A 25 -12.97 -3.61 6.37
N PHE A 26 -13.80 -4.57 6.74
CA PHE A 26 -13.52 -5.57 7.77
C PHE A 26 -13.71 -6.98 7.23
N ASP A 27 -13.08 -7.94 7.90
CA ASP A 27 -13.22 -9.35 7.56
C ASP A 27 -14.69 -9.80 7.76
N PRO A 28 -15.34 -10.41 6.75
CA PRO A 28 -16.75 -10.79 6.83
C PRO A 28 -17.01 -11.92 7.83
N SER A 29 -15.99 -12.68 8.23
CA SER A 29 -16.09 -13.69 9.30
C SER A 29 -16.02 -13.08 10.69
N HIS A 30 -15.69 -11.80 10.83
CA HIS A 30 -15.56 -11.15 12.12
C HIS A 30 -16.92 -10.69 12.67
N PRO A 31 -17.44 -11.28 13.77
CA PRO A 31 -18.84 -11.11 14.20
C PRO A 31 -19.25 -9.67 14.47
N LEU A 32 -18.30 -8.84 14.90
CA LEU A 32 -18.54 -7.44 15.26
C LEU A 32 -17.97 -6.44 14.24
N GLY A 33 -17.30 -6.91 13.19
CA GLY A 33 -16.68 -6.04 12.18
C GLY A 33 -15.81 -4.89 12.74
N CYS A 34 -15.20 -5.03 13.92
CA CYS A 34 -14.51 -3.92 14.60
C CYS A 34 -13.01 -4.14 14.79
N HIS A 35 -12.51 -5.35 14.54
CA HIS A 35 -11.10 -5.69 14.67
C HIS A 35 -10.46 -5.93 13.29
N ARG A 36 -9.18 -5.57 13.15
CA ARG A 36 -8.38 -5.69 11.92
C ARG A 36 -9.02 -5.05 10.69
N ARG A 37 -9.22 -3.74 10.77
CA ARG A 37 -9.58 -2.93 9.61
C ARG A 37 -8.57 -3.12 8.48
N ARG A 38 -9.08 -3.32 7.26
CA ARG A 38 -8.27 -3.49 6.08
C ARG A 38 -7.47 -2.22 5.79
N VAL A 39 -6.22 -2.39 5.39
CA VAL A 39 -5.38 -1.28 4.90
C VAL A 39 -5.93 -0.83 3.55
N SER A 40 -5.94 0.48 3.28
CA SER A 40 -6.42 1.00 2.01
C SER A 40 -5.58 0.46 0.85
N ASP A 41 -6.25 0.13 -0.26
CA ASP A 41 -5.57 -0.38 -1.45
C ASP A 41 -4.50 0.59 -1.97
N ARG A 42 -4.72 1.90 -1.79
CA ARG A 42 -3.77 2.94 -2.16
C ARG A 42 -2.47 2.83 -1.37
N THR A 43 -2.56 2.68 -0.05
CA THR A 43 -1.37 2.52 0.80
C THR A 43 -0.62 1.23 0.48
N VAL A 44 -1.32 0.15 0.13
CA VAL A 44 -0.67 -1.10 -0.32
C VAL A 44 0.06 -0.88 -1.66
N PHE A 45 -0.59 -0.22 -2.62
CA PHE A 45 0.01 0.10 -3.92
C PHE A 45 1.27 0.95 -3.81
N ASP A 46 1.26 2.00 -3.00
CA ASP A 46 2.44 2.85 -2.76
C ASP A 46 3.61 2.07 -2.15
N LYS A 47 3.32 1.14 -1.22
CA LYS A 47 4.33 0.26 -0.63
C LYS A 47 4.88 -0.77 -1.62
N LEU A 48 4.01 -1.34 -2.47
CA LEU A 48 4.45 -2.26 -3.52
C LEU A 48 5.38 -1.57 -4.52
N GLN A 49 5.06 -0.34 -4.94
CA GLN A 49 5.96 0.46 -5.77
C GLN A 49 7.32 0.70 -5.09
N ALA A 50 7.32 1.03 -3.79
CA ALA A 50 8.56 1.25 -3.05
C ALA A 50 9.47 -0.01 -3.03
N ILE A 51 8.88 -1.20 -2.92
CA ILE A 51 9.60 -2.48 -2.93
C ILE A 51 10.11 -2.80 -4.35
N LEU A 52 9.25 -2.69 -5.36
CA LEU A 52 9.58 -3.07 -6.75
C LEU A 52 10.61 -2.14 -7.38
N TYR A 53 10.51 -0.83 -7.11
CA TYR A 53 11.39 0.18 -7.71
C TYR A 53 12.49 0.67 -6.76
N GLY A 54 12.61 0.07 -5.57
CA GLY A 54 13.68 0.36 -4.61
C GLY A 54 13.75 1.84 -4.22
N SER A 55 12.63 2.42 -3.80
CA SER A 55 12.59 3.83 -3.39
C SER A 55 13.33 4.02 -2.05
N PRO A 56 14.21 5.02 -1.91
CA PRO A 56 15.05 5.22 -0.71
C PRO A 56 14.28 5.62 0.57
N GLN A 57 12.95 5.62 0.55
CA GLN A 57 12.12 5.85 1.76
C GLN A 57 12.26 4.70 2.77
N MET A 58 12.86 3.56 2.37
CA MET A 58 13.13 2.42 3.24
C MET A 58 14.37 2.67 4.11
N THR A 59 14.36 3.77 4.86
CA THR A 59 15.23 3.89 6.03
C THR A 59 14.70 2.91 7.07
N TRP A 60 15.34 1.74 7.11
CA TRP A 60 15.22 0.83 8.23
C TRP A 60 15.33 1.62 9.54
N LEU A 61 14.41 1.32 10.46
CA LEU A 61 14.44 1.70 11.86
C LEU A 61 15.88 1.82 12.34
N LYS A 62 16.32 3.06 12.62
CA LYS A 62 17.58 3.32 13.30
C LYS A 62 17.60 2.42 14.55
N PRO A 63 18.58 1.52 14.73
CA PRO A 63 18.65 0.74 15.95
C PRO A 63 18.73 1.72 17.10
N ARG A 64 17.80 1.60 18.04
CA ARG A 64 17.80 2.40 19.27
C ARG A 64 18.99 1.91 20.08
N SER A 65 20.12 2.59 19.90
CA SER A 65 21.32 2.42 20.74
C SER A 65 20.87 2.53 22.19
N ARG A 66 21.10 1.48 22.95
CA ARG A 66 21.02 1.49 24.41
C ARG A 66 22.40 1.76 24.96
#